data_AF-A0A960Y9R0-F1
#
_entry.id   AF-A0A960Y9R0-F1
#
_cell.length_a   1.000
_cell.length_b   1.000
_cell.length_c   1.000
_cell.angle_alpha   90.00
_cell.angle_beta   90.00
_cell.angle_gamma   90.00
#
_symmetry.space_group_name_H-M   'P 1'
#
loop_
_entity.id
_entity.type
_entity.pdbx_description
1 polymer ?
#
loop_
_entity_poly.entity_id
_entity_poly.type
_entity_poly.pdbx_seq_one_letter_code
_entity_poly.pdbx_strand_id
1 'polypeptide(L)'
;MDRRRRVAILQAILIVGLVLSTWRLSTVPAGLHSDEVINAYEAHSIAETARDSHGNFLPLFVQAAEDYREGFYVYLLSAFDRVRPLDAIWLKNASVLIFLMSALALYFLARELTDNDTAALAACAIFVTTPWVFVLSRQLIRP
;
A
#
# COMPACT_ATOMS: atom_id res chain seq x y z
N MET A 1 5.99 -28.09 -9.86
CA MET A 1 7.32 -27.44 -9.78
C MET A 1 7.90 -27.68 -8.39
N ASP A 2 9.22 -27.83 -8.22
CA ASP A 2 9.80 -28.05 -6.89
C ASP A 2 9.48 -26.88 -5.95
N ARG A 3 9.12 -27.19 -4.69
CA ARG A 3 8.77 -26.18 -3.68
C ARG A 3 9.85 -25.10 -3.54
N ARG A 4 11.13 -25.48 -3.55
CA ARG A 4 12.26 -24.54 -3.44
C ARG A 4 12.32 -23.57 -4.63
N ARG A 5 12.16 -24.09 -5.84
CA ARG A 5 12.16 -23.27 -7.07
C ARG A 5 11.01 -22.27 -7.07
N ARG A 6 9.82 -22.72 -6.67
CA ARG A 6 8.62 -21.86 -6.57
C ARG A 6 8.79 -20.71 -5.59
N VAL A 7 9.27 -21.02 -4.38
CA VAL A 7 9.51 -20.00 -3.36
C VAL A 7 10.56 -19.00 -3.85
N ALA A 8 11.65 -19.49 -4.46
CA ALA A 8 12.69 -18.61 -5.00
C ALA A 8 12.17 -17.67 -6.09
N ILE A 9 11.35 -18.18 -7.02
CA ILE A 9 10.76 -17.35 -8.09
C ILE A 9 9.79 -16.31 -7.51
N LEU A 10 8.93 -16.71 -6.56
CA LEU A 10 8.00 -15.79 -5.90
C LEU A 10 8.78 -14.69 -5.16
N GLN A 11 9.82 -15.04 -4.41
CA GLN A 11 10.69 -14.08 -3.73
C GLN A 11 11.34 -13.12 -4.73
N ALA A 12 11.83 -13.61 -5.87
CA ALA A 12 12.39 -12.75 -6.92
C ALA A 12 11.34 -11.76 -7.47
N ILE A 13 10.11 -12.21 -7.74
CA ILE A 13 9.02 -11.34 -8.21
C ILE A 13 8.71 -10.25 -7.17
N LEU A 14 8.59 -10.62 -5.89
CA LEU A 14 8.31 -9.66 -4.82
C LEU A 14 9.46 -8.66 -4.61
N ILE A 15 10.72 -9.10 -4.72
CA ILE A 15 11.88 -8.21 -4.67
C ILE A 15 11.85 -7.24 -5.84
N VAL A 16 11.57 -7.71 -7.05
CA VAL A 16 11.41 -6.83 -8.22
C VAL A 16 10.30 -5.81 -7.98
N GLY A 17 9.15 -6.24 -7.47
CA GLY A 17 8.05 -5.33 -7.14
C GLY A 17 8.39 -4.31 -6.06
N LEU A 18 9.10 -4.72 -5.01
CA LEU A 18 9.58 -3.83 -3.95
C LEU A 18 10.56 -2.79 -4.52
N VAL A 19 11.52 -3.22 -5.32
CA VAL A 19 12.50 -2.32 -5.94
C VAL A 19 11.81 -1.34 -6.85
N LEU A 20 10.91 -1.81 -7.73
CA LEU A 20 10.17 -0.93 -8.63
C LEU A 20 9.34 0.11 -7.85
N SER A 21 8.55 -0.34 -6.88
CA SER A 21 7.66 0.55 -6.11
C SER A 21 8.40 1.55 -5.23
N THR A 22 9.59 1.23 -4.73
CA THR A 22 10.39 2.15 -3.88
C THR A 22 11.42 2.97 -4.65
N TRP A 23 11.76 2.59 -5.89
CA TRP A 23 12.78 3.28 -6.65
C TRP A 23 12.37 4.72 -6.95
N ARG A 24 13.20 5.69 -6.53
CA ARG A 24 12.94 7.13 -6.67
C ARG A 24 11.64 7.61 -6.00
N LEU A 25 11.18 6.94 -4.95
CA LEU A 25 9.96 7.34 -4.23
C LEU A 25 10.05 8.75 -3.62
N SER A 26 11.26 9.22 -3.32
CA SER A 26 11.52 10.57 -2.80
C SER A 26 11.44 11.68 -3.85
N THR A 27 11.60 11.35 -5.14
CA THR A 27 11.67 12.34 -6.22
C THR A 27 10.53 12.22 -7.22
N VAL A 28 9.85 11.06 -7.30
CA VAL A 28 8.75 10.81 -8.24
C VAL A 28 7.64 9.97 -7.58
N PRO A 29 6.40 10.47 -7.48
CA PRO A 29 6.00 11.86 -7.67
C PRO A 29 6.60 12.77 -6.58
N ALA A 30 6.99 13.98 -6.95
CA ALA A 30 7.56 14.95 -6.01
C ALA A 30 6.49 15.49 -5.06
N GLY A 31 6.76 15.47 -3.76
CA GLY A 31 5.85 15.95 -2.73
C GLY A 31 4.62 15.04 -2.52
N LEU A 32 3.59 15.64 -1.94
CA LEU A 32 2.27 15.05 -1.71
C LEU A 32 1.22 15.87 -2.48
N HIS A 33 0.32 15.19 -3.15
CA HIS A 33 -0.88 15.79 -3.73
C HIS A 33 -1.86 16.17 -2.62
N SER A 34 -2.82 17.06 -2.91
CA SER A 34 -3.76 17.57 -1.91
C SER A 34 -4.53 16.47 -1.18
N ASP A 35 -4.91 15.41 -1.89
CA ASP A 35 -5.57 14.23 -1.34
C ASP A 35 -4.65 13.37 -0.47
N GLU A 36 -3.37 13.25 -0.83
CA GLU A 36 -2.34 12.60 0.00
C GLU A 36 -2.09 13.37 1.29
N VAL A 37 -2.09 14.70 1.23
CA VAL A 37 -1.94 15.59 2.41
C VAL A 37 -3.11 15.42 3.36
N ILE A 38 -4.34 15.36 2.86
CA ILE A 38 -5.53 15.12 3.68
C ILE A 38 -5.41 13.78 4.42
N ASN A 39 -5.03 12.70 3.71
CA ASN A 39 -4.83 11.38 4.35
C ASN A 39 -3.73 11.41 5.42
N ALA A 40 -2.61 12.08 5.14
CA ALA A 40 -1.51 12.20 6.09
C ALA A 40 -1.93 13.01 7.34
N TYR A 41 -2.71 14.07 7.15
CA TYR A 41 -3.21 14.91 8.24
C TYR A 41 -4.18 14.16 9.16
N GLU A 42 -5.16 13.46 8.59
CA GLU A 42 -6.09 12.65 9.38
C GLU A 42 -5.38 11.52 10.13
N ALA A 43 -4.42 10.86 9.47
CA ALA A 43 -3.60 9.82 10.08
C ALA A 43 -2.81 10.35 11.28
N HIS A 44 -2.23 11.54 11.15
CA HIS A 44 -1.50 12.19 12.23
C HIS A 44 -2.44 12.58 13.40
N SER A 45 -3.61 13.14 13.11
CA SER A 45 -4.62 13.47 14.13
C SER A 45 -5.04 12.23 14.93
N ILE A 46 -5.29 11.12 14.24
CA ILE A 46 -5.67 9.85 14.87
C ILE A 46 -4.50 9.24 15.65
N ALA A 47 -3.28 9.31 15.13
CA ALA A 47 -2.08 8.81 15.81
C ALA A 47 -1.85 9.51 17.17
N GLU A 48 -2.06 10.82 17.22
CA GLU A 48 -1.86 11.64 18.43
C GLU A 48 -3.06 11.62 19.39
N THR A 49 -4.29 11.70 18.88
CA THR A 49 -5.47 11.99 19.70
C THR A 49 -6.53 10.88 19.71
N ALA A 50 -6.33 9.83 18.90
CA ALA A 50 -7.33 8.81 18.58
C ALA A 50 -8.63 9.39 17.99
N ARG A 51 -8.57 10.61 17.43
CA ARG A 51 -9.69 11.32 16.81
C ARG A 51 -9.31 11.85 15.44
N ASP A 52 -10.28 11.90 14.54
CA ASP A 52 -10.12 12.60 13.27
C ASP A 52 -10.02 14.13 13.48
N SER A 53 -9.77 14.88 12.40
CA SER A 53 -9.65 16.34 12.45
C SER A 53 -10.93 17.06 12.91
N HIS A 54 -12.07 16.37 12.89
CA HIS A 54 -13.37 16.87 13.32
C HIS A 54 -13.70 16.50 14.78
N GLY A 55 -12.81 15.76 15.45
CA GLY A 55 -12.96 15.35 16.84
C GLY A 55 -13.75 14.06 17.05
N ASN A 56 -14.12 13.34 15.99
CA ASN A 56 -14.79 12.05 16.09
C ASN A 56 -13.81 11.00 16.59
N PHE A 57 -14.20 10.23 17.61
CA PHE A 57 -13.35 9.19 18.19
C PHE A 57 -13.41 7.90 17.37
N LEU A 58 -12.26 7.49 16.81
CA LEU A 58 -12.07 6.30 15.99
C LEU A 58 -13.26 6.01 15.03
N PRO A 59 -13.60 6.93 14.12
CA PRO A 59 -14.74 6.76 13.23
C PRO A 59 -14.48 5.66 12.19
N LEU A 60 -15.53 4.92 11.81
CA LEU A 60 -15.41 3.91 10.73
C LEU A 60 -15.15 4.59 9.37
N PHE A 61 -15.77 5.75 9.16
CA PHE A 61 -15.54 6.65 8.03
C PHE A 61 -14.96 7.94 8.58
N VAL A 62 -13.68 8.17 8.29
CA VAL A 62 -12.94 9.34 8.77
C VAL A 62 -13.45 10.57 8.03
N GLN A 63 -13.90 11.57 8.77
CA GLN A 63 -14.30 12.84 8.17
C GLN A 63 -13.03 13.62 7.83
N ALA A 64 -12.79 13.81 6.54
CA ALA A 64 -11.54 14.33 6.01
C ALA A 64 -11.81 15.49 5.05
N ALA A 65 -11.46 16.71 5.48
CA ALA A 65 -11.91 17.94 4.84
C ALA A 65 -13.44 17.96 4.68
N GLU A 66 -13.97 18.09 3.45
CA GLU A 66 -15.40 18.12 3.15
C GLU A 66 -15.97 16.75 2.71
N ASP A 67 -15.20 15.67 2.85
CA ASP A 67 -15.59 14.32 2.42
C ASP A 67 -15.36 13.27 3.53
N TYR A 68 -15.80 12.04 3.29
CA TYR A 68 -15.58 10.89 4.17
C TYR A 68 -14.66 9.86 3.50
N ARG A 69 -13.66 9.39 4.24
CA ARG A 69 -12.68 8.39 3.78
C ARG A 69 -12.79 7.09 4.55
N GLU A 70 -12.42 5.99 3.91
CA GLU A 70 -12.36 4.69 4.54
C GLU A 70 -11.36 4.69 5.72
N GLY A 71 -11.82 4.26 6.89
CA GLY A 71 -10.99 4.29 8.09
C GLY A 71 -9.77 3.37 8.00
N PHE A 72 -9.88 2.21 7.32
CA PHE A 72 -8.80 1.22 7.29
C PHE A 72 -7.46 1.79 6.83
N TYR A 73 -7.46 2.53 5.71
CA TYR A 73 -6.23 3.07 5.16
C TYR A 73 -5.66 4.18 6.06
N VAL A 74 -6.51 5.06 6.59
CA VAL A 74 -6.10 6.11 7.53
C VAL A 74 -5.54 5.51 8.83
N TYR A 75 -6.11 4.42 9.33
CA TYR A 75 -5.58 3.71 10.50
C TYR A 75 -4.24 3.05 10.23
N LEU A 76 -4.04 2.47 9.04
CA LEU A 76 -2.73 1.94 8.64
C LEU A 76 -1.69 3.07 8.63
N LEU A 77 -2.02 4.22 8.04
CA LEU A 77 -1.15 5.39 8.04
C LEU A 77 -0.88 5.90 9.47
N SER A 78 -1.89 5.91 10.34
CA SER A 78 -1.74 6.30 11.75
C SER A 78 -0.75 5.41 12.49
N ALA A 79 -0.77 4.10 12.19
CA ALA A 79 0.18 3.15 12.75
C ALA A 79 1.62 3.40 12.24
N PHE A 80 1.78 3.77 10.97
CA PHE A 80 3.07 4.17 10.42
C PHE A 80 3.56 5.48 11.06
N ASP A 81 2.71 6.49 11.18
CA ASP A 81 3.05 7.79 11.78
C ASP A 81 3.57 7.64 13.22
N ARG A 82 3.00 6.73 14.02
CA ARG A 82 3.50 6.41 15.36
C ARG A 82 4.93 5.86 15.42
N VAL A 83 5.39 5.19 14.36
CA VAL A 83 6.77 4.67 14.30
C VAL A 83 7.74 5.79 13.91
N ARG A 84 7.32 6.66 12.99
CA ARG A 84 8.14 7.77 12.52
C ARG A 84 7.23 8.94 12.12
N PRO A 85 7.33 10.10 12.80
CA PRO A 85 6.42 11.22 12.58
C PRO A 85 6.56 11.80 11.17
N LEU A 86 5.41 12.10 10.54
CA LEU A 86 5.17 12.88 9.32
C LEU A 86 6.36 13.02 8.36
N ASP A 87 6.78 11.89 7.80
CA ASP A 87 7.67 11.82 6.64
C ASP A 87 6.88 11.28 5.44
N ALA A 88 6.74 12.10 4.40
CA ALA A 88 6.01 11.75 3.18
C ALA A 88 6.53 10.46 2.53
N ILE A 89 7.85 10.22 2.59
CA ILE A 89 8.46 9.00 2.05
C ILE A 89 8.05 7.80 2.89
N TRP A 90 8.06 7.98 4.22
CA TRP A 90 7.69 6.93 5.16
C TRP A 90 6.23 6.50 5.01
N LEU A 91 5.30 7.45 4.91
CA LEU A 91 3.89 7.16 4.75
C LEU A 91 3.59 6.47 3.42
N LYS A 92 4.30 6.81 2.33
CA LYS A 92 4.19 6.09 1.04
C LYS A 92 4.59 4.60 1.13
N ASN A 93 5.40 4.20 2.12
CA ASN A 93 5.72 2.78 2.32
C ASN A 93 4.50 1.96 2.78
N ALA A 94 3.47 2.59 3.36
CA ALA A 94 2.22 1.90 3.67
C ALA A 94 1.52 1.40 2.39
N SER A 95 1.51 2.21 1.33
CA SER A 95 1.01 1.83 0.01
C SER A 95 1.83 0.70 -0.61
N VAL A 96 3.17 0.77 -0.50
CA VAL A 96 4.07 -0.29 -0.96
C VAL A 96 3.80 -1.60 -0.22
N LEU A 97 3.53 -1.55 1.08
CA LEU A 97 3.17 -2.73 1.87
C LEU A 97 1.87 -3.35 1.37
N ILE A 98 0.82 -2.56 1.16
CA ILE A 98 -0.46 -3.05 0.61
C ILE A 98 -0.25 -3.66 -0.77
N PHE A 99 0.56 -3.04 -1.63
CA PHE A 99 0.88 -3.55 -2.95
C PHE A 99 1.54 -4.94 -2.90
N LEU A 100 2.55 -5.12 -2.05
CA LEU A 100 3.23 -6.41 -1.88
C LEU A 100 2.31 -7.48 -1.30
N MET A 101 1.48 -7.12 -0.32
CA MET A 101 0.47 -8.01 0.25
C MET A 101 -0.57 -8.41 -0.80
N SER A 102 -0.96 -7.49 -1.67
CA SER A 102 -1.90 -7.76 -2.78
C SER A 102 -1.28 -8.69 -3.82
N ALA A 103 -0.01 -8.51 -4.18
CA ALA A 103 0.70 -9.43 -5.08
C ALA A 103 0.77 -10.85 -4.50
N LEU A 104 1.05 -10.97 -3.19
CA LEU A 104 1.08 -12.26 -2.50
C LEU A 104 -0.31 -12.90 -2.42
N ALA A 105 -1.35 -12.12 -2.09
CA ALA A 105 -2.73 -12.60 -2.07
C ALA A 105 -3.17 -13.09 -3.46
N LEU A 106 -2.82 -12.36 -4.52
CA LEU A 106 -3.11 -12.75 -5.90
C LEU A 106 -2.43 -14.06 -6.29
N TYR A 107 -1.18 -14.27 -5.86
CA TYR A 107 -0.49 -15.54 -6.07
C TYR A 107 -1.27 -16.72 -5.44
N PHE A 108 -1.70 -16.58 -4.18
CA PHE A 108 -2.47 -17.64 -3.52
C PHE A 108 -3.84 -17.86 -4.17
N LEU A 109 -4.54 -16.78 -4.53
CA LEU A 109 -5.82 -16.85 -5.21
C LEU A 109 -5.69 -17.54 -6.58
N ALA A 110 -4.73 -17.14 -7.40
CA ALA A 110 -4.51 -17.72 -8.71
C ALA A 110 -4.10 -19.20 -8.62
N ARG A 111 -3.35 -19.57 -7.59
CA ARG A 111 -2.99 -20.97 -7.33
C ARG A 111 -4.21 -21.81 -6.96
N GLU A 112 -5.08 -21.30 -6.08
CA GLU A 112 -6.31 -21.98 -5.68
C GLU A 112 -7.26 -22.17 -6.87
N LEU A 113 -7.38 -21.16 -7.75
CA LEU A 113 -8.30 -21.19 -8.89
C LEU A 113 -7.81 -22.05 -10.06
N THR A 114 -6.51 -22.12 -10.29
CA THR A 114 -5.93 -22.78 -11.48
C THR A 114 -5.26 -24.11 -11.19
N ASP A 115 -5.03 -24.42 -9.89
CA ASP A 115 -4.19 -25.51 -9.41
C ASP A 115 -2.81 -25.59 -10.11
N ASN A 116 -2.32 -24.43 -10.60
CA ASN A 116 -1.13 -24.36 -11.42
C ASN A 116 -0.17 -23.28 -10.89
N ASP A 117 0.97 -23.73 -10.38
CA ASP A 117 2.04 -22.88 -9.87
C ASP A 117 2.57 -21.89 -10.91
N THR A 118 2.68 -22.28 -12.18
CA THR A 118 3.21 -21.38 -13.22
C THR A 118 2.23 -20.28 -13.57
N ALA A 119 0.93 -20.61 -13.65
CA ALA A 119 -0.13 -19.62 -13.85
C ALA A 119 -0.20 -18.63 -12.68
N ALA A 120 -0.09 -19.12 -11.44
CA ALA A 120 -0.07 -18.27 -10.25
C ALA A 120 1.14 -17.32 -10.20
N LEU A 121 2.33 -17.82 -10.55
CA LEU A 121 3.54 -16.99 -10.63
C LEU A 121 3.44 -15.97 -11.77
N ALA A 122 2.87 -16.35 -12.92
CA ALA A 122 2.63 -15.45 -14.04
C ALA A 122 1.65 -14.34 -13.65
N ALA A 123 0.55 -14.67 -12.96
CA ALA A 123 -0.42 -13.69 -12.46
C ALA A 123 0.24 -12.66 -11.52
N CYS A 124 1.07 -13.14 -10.58
CA CYS A 124 1.82 -12.27 -9.67
C CYS A 124 2.82 -11.37 -10.42
N ALA A 125 3.56 -11.92 -11.38
CA ALA A 125 4.50 -11.16 -12.21
C ALA A 125 3.79 -10.07 -13.02
N ILE A 126 2.68 -10.42 -13.69
CA ILE A 126 1.86 -9.48 -14.46
C ILE A 126 1.37 -8.35 -13.55
N PHE A 127 0.80 -8.67 -12.39
CA PHE A 127 0.31 -7.67 -11.43
C PHE A 127 1.39 -6.67 -11.02
N VAL A 128 2.57 -7.18 -10.62
CA VAL A 128 3.69 -6.34 -10.19
C VAL A 128 4.21 -5.43 -11.30
N THR A 129 4.16 -5.90 -12.55
CA THR A 129 4.62 -5.13 -13.73
C THR A 129 3.53 -4.27 -14.37
N THR A 130 2.29 -4.35 -13.90
CA THR A 130 1.17 -3.61 -14.50
C THR A 130 1.33 -2.11 -14.23
N PRO A 131 1.37 -1.24 -15.25
CA PRO A 131 1.66 0.19 -15.06
C PRO A 131 0.73 0.89 -14.07
N TRP A 132 -0.57 0.57 -14.11
CA TRP A 132 -1.55 1.17 -13.21
C TRP A 132 -1.31 0.82 -11.74
N VAL A 133 -1.04 -0.46 -11.47
CA VAL A 133 -0.75 -0.95 -10.12
C VAL A 133 0.54 -0.34 -9.59
N PHE A 134 1.55 -0.22 -10.46
CA PHE A 134 2.81 0.44 -10.13
C PHE A 134 2.61 1.91 -9.73
N VAL A 135 1.83 2.69 -10.49
CA VAL A 135 1.57 4.11 -10.16
C VAL A 135 0.87 4.23 -8.81
N LEU A 136 -0.17 3.42 -8.58
CA LEU A 136 -0.93 3.43 -7.32
C LEU A 136 -0.08 3.02 -6.11
N SER A 137 0.84 2.06 -6.28
CA SER A 137 1.72 1.61 -5.19
C SER A 137 2.60 2.71 -4.58
N ARG A 138 2.76 3.84 -5.29
CA ARG A 138 3.67 4.95 -4.96
C ARG A 138 2.96 6.18 -4.41
N GLN A 139 1.63 6.14 -4.35
CA GLN A 139 0.80 7.26 -3.92
C GLN A 139 0.12 6.94 -2.60
N LEU A 140 -0.10 7.96 -1.78
CA LEU A 140 -0.96 7.92 -0.60
C LEU A 140 -2.44 8.08 -0.99
N ILE A 141 -2.80 7.55 -2.17
CA ILE A 141 -4.06 7.79 -2.84
C ILE A 141 -4.92 6.53 -2.79
N ARG A 142 -6.20 6.77 -2.56
CA ARG A 142 -7.30 5.84 -2.72
C ARG A 142 -7.43 5.44 -4.21
N PRO A 143 -7.47 4.15 -4.59
CA PRO A 143 -7.99 3.78 -5.91
C PRO A 143 -9.48 4.08 -6.08
#